data_AF-A0A5C8APS2-F1
#
_entry.id   AF-A0A5C8APS2-F1
#
_cell.length_a   1.000
_cell.length_b   1.000
_cell.length_c   1.000
_cell.angle_alpha   90.00
_cell.angle_beta   90.00
_cell.angle_gamma   90.00
#
_symmetry.space_group_name_H-M   'P 1'
#
loop_
_entity.id
_entity.type
_entity.pdbx_description
1 polymer ?
#
loop_
_entity_poly.entity_id
_entity_poly.type
_entity_poly.pdbx_seq_one_letter_code
_entity_poly.pdbx_strand_id
1 'polypeptide(L)'
;MADLIQKNKGLLIGILFFAISILSALTIFIPIVANYVVMILYLGIEWLAEHFLSDSSLYLFSGILTTLLFLGLVILLFKFVRTLLNEHYSKYKTISFGLITLYMLVLFVPLQNLGFLFLWASIQYKPDAQILFDSLVSFPVTGFVFLHLGGYIDYQLKKRTIDVYQ
;
A
#
# COMPACT_ATOMS: atom_id res chain seq x y z
N MET A 1 -14.03 -27.22 -3.75
CA MET A 1 -13.10 -26.24 -3.13
C MET A 1 -11.88 -25.96 -4.00
N ALA A 2 -11.26 -26.96 -4.65
CA ALA A 2 -10.12 -26.76 -5.55
C ALA A 2 -10.38 -25.76 -6.71
N ASP A 3 -11.56 -25.81 -7.34
CA ASP A 3 -11.91 -24.91 -8.45
C ASP A 3 -12.09 -23.43 -8.03
N LEU A 4 -12.55 -23.20 -6.79
CA LEU A 4 -12.67 -21.85 -6.21
C LEU A 4 -11.29 -21.25 -5.90
N ILE A 5 -10.34 -22.08 -5.46
CA ILE A 5 -8.95 -21.70 -5.21
C ILE A 5 -8.25 -21.38 -6.54
N GLN A 6 -8.55 -22.12 -7.62
CA GLN A 6 -8.01 -21.85 -8.95
C GLN A 6 -8.52 -20.52 -9.54
N LYS A 7 -9.79 -20.17 -9.32
CA LYS A 7 -10.43 -18.97 -9.88
C LYS A 7 -10.18 -17.64 -9.15
N ASN A 8 -9.69 -17.67 -7.90
CA ASN A 8 -9.55 -16.48 -7.05
C ASN A 8 -8.13 -16.35 -6.43
N LYS A 9 -7.09 -16.66 -7.21
CA LYS A 9 -5.70 -16.67 -6.73
C LYS A 9 -5.22 -15.28 -6.28
N GLY A 10 -5.64 -14.21 -6.95
CA GLY A 10 -5.32 -12.83 -6.59
C GLY A 10 -5.93 -12.42 -5.25
N LEU A 11 -7.19 -12.74 -5.00
CA LEU A 11 -7.86 -12.48 -3.72
C LEU A 11 -7.23 -13.30 -2.60
N LEU A 12 -6.85 -14.55 -2.86
CA LEU A 12 -6.19 -15.41 -1.86
C LEU A 12 -4.84 -14.83 -1.42
N ILE A 13 -4.03 -14.35 -2.38
CA ILE A 13 -2.80 -13.61 -2.06
C ILE A 13 -3.14 -12.30 -1.35
N GLY A 14 -4.16 -11.56 -1.78
CA GLY A 14 -4.61 -10.35 -1.09
C GLY A 14 -4.98 -10.58 0.38
N ILE A 15 -5.68 -11.68 0.67
CA ILE A 15 -6.02 -12.10 2.05
C ILE A 15 -4.76 -12.47 2.84
N LEU A 16 -3.80 -13.17 2.22
CA LEU A 16 -2.52 -13.48 2.87
C LEU A 16 -1.78 -12.20 3.27
N PHE A 17 -1.67 -11.25 2.34
CA PHE A 17 -1.00 -9.97 2.59
C PHE A 17 -1.77 -9.08 3.58
N PHE A 18 -3.10 -9.16 3.60
CA PHE A 18 -3.93 -8.56 4.65
C PHE A 18 -3.59 -9.15 6.03
N ALA A 19 -3.51 -10.47 6.14
CA ALA A 19 -3.14 -11.13 7.40
C ALA A 19 -1.71 -10.77 7.82
N ILE A 20 -0.75 -10.75 6.89
CA ILE A 20 0.63 -10.31 7.14
C ILE A 20 0.66 -8.85 7.58
N SER A 21 -0.18 -7.99 7.01
CA SER A 21 -0.33 -6.58 7.40
C SER A 21 -0.77 -6.44 8.86
N ILE A 22 -1.79 -7.21 9.26
CA ILE A 22 -2.29 -7.24 10.64
C ILE A 22 -1.23 -7.78 11.59
N LEU A 23 -0.58 -8.90 11.24
CA LEU A 23 0.48 -9.48 12.06
C LEU A 23 1.67 -8.52 12.20
N SER A 24 2.01 -7.80 11.14
CA SER A 24 3.05 -6.77 11.15
C SER A 24 2.71 -5.62 12.10
N ALA A 25 1.42 -5.25 12.20
CA ALA A 25 0.95 -4.29 13.18
C ALA A 25 1.18 -4.77 14.63
N LEU A 26 1.04 -6.08 14.87
CA LEU A 26 1.21 -6.67 16.19
C LEU A 26 2.69 -6.85 16.57
N THR A 27 3.60 -6.90 15.59
CA THR A 27 5.05 -6.96 15.83
C THR A 27 5.63 -5.55 15.91
N ILE A 28 5.96 -5.05 17.12
CA ILE A 28 6.51 -3.71 17.38
C ILE A 28 7.73 -3.35 16.50
N PHE A 29 8.49 -4.34 16.02
CA PHE A 29 9.72 -4.15 15.24
C PHE A 29 9.50 -3.60 13.82
N ILE A 30 8.43 -4.02 13.13
CA ILE A 30 8.15 -3.60 11.74
C ILE A 30 7.68 -2.13 11.68
N PRO A 31 6.78 -1.67 12.57
CA PRO A 31 6.47 -0.26 12.72
C PRO A 31 7.70 0.60 12.95
N ILE A 32 8.70 0.17 13.74
CA ILE A 32 9.90 0.97 14.01
C ILE A 32 10.72 1.19 12.73
N VAL A 33 11.04 0.14 11.98
CA VAL A 33 11.86 0.26 10.74
C VAL A 33 11.11 1.02 9.65
N ALA A 34 9.81 0.75 9.50
CA ALA A 34 8.92 1.49 8.60
C ALA A 34 8.90 2.99 8.92
N ASN A 35 8.83 3.32 10.21
CA ASN A 35 8.81 4.70 10.69
C ASN A 35 10.11 5.45 10.41
N TYR A 36 11.29 4.82 10.41
CA TYR A 36 12.53 5.52 10.05
C TYR A 36 12.52 6.05 8.61
N VAL A 37 12.02 5.25 7.66
CA VAL A 37 11.91 5.67 6.25
C VAL A 37 10.90 6.80 6.11
N VAL A 38 9.78 6.69 6.84
CA VAL A 38 8.74 7.71 6.87
C VAL A 38 9.23 9.02 7.50
N MET A 39 9.99 8.93 8.59
CA MET A 39 10.56 10.09 9.29
C MET A 39 11.50 10.88 8.37
N ILE A 40 12.31 10.20 7.55
CA ILE A 40 13.18 10.86 6.56
C ILE A 40 12.34 11.59 5.50
N LEU A 41 11.29 10.96 4.97
CA LEU A 41 10.38 11.58 4.01
C LEU A 41 9.64 12.78 4.62
N TYR A 42 9.24 12.65 5.89
CA TYR A 42 8.57 13.68 6.66
C TYR A 42 9.45 14.91 6.85
N LEU A 43 10.71 14.73 7.27
CA LEU A 43 11.68 15.83 7.39
C LEU A 43 11.85 16.58 6.07
N GLY A 44 11.80 15.88 4.93
CA GLY A 44 11.82 16.51 3.61
C GLY A 44 10.58 17.33 3.29
N ILE A 45 9.38 16.86 3.69
CA ILE A 45 8.11 17.56 3.47
C ILE A 45 7.99 18.77 4.39
N GLU A 46 8.38 18.64 5.65
CA GLU A 46 8.43 19.73 6.62
C GLU A 46 9.40 20.82 6.17
N TRP A 47 10.61 20.44 5.74
CA TRP A 47 11.59 21.38 5.15
C TRP A 47 11.04 22.13 3.94
N LEU A 48 10.30 21.46 3.05
CA LEU A 48 9.63 22.11 1.93
C LEU A 48 8.54 23.08 2.42
N ALA A 49 7.71 22.65 3.37
CA ALA A 49 6.61 23.47 3.88
C ALA A 49 7.11 24.73 4.62
N GLU A 50 8.18 24.63 5.41
CA GLU A 50 8.88 25.76 6.04
C GLU A 50 9.43 26.77 5.03
N HIS A 51 9.82 26.33 3.85
CA HIS A 51 10.34 27.22 2.81
C HIS A 51 9.25 28.00 2.06
N PHE A 52 8.00 27.51 2.05
CA PHE A 52 6.94 28.05 1.19
C PHE A 52 5.74 28.63 1.96
N LEU A 53 5.61 28.40 3.28
CA LEU A 53 4.42 28.75 4.05
C LEU A 53 4.73 29.35 5.44
N SER A 54 3.78 30.10 5.99
CA SER A 54 3.85 30.60 7.37
C SER A 54 3.29 29.58 8.38
N ASP A 55 3.80 29.61 9.61
CA ASP A 55 3.62 28.60 10.68
C ASP A 55 2.20 28.04 10.86
N SER A 56 1.15 28.87 10.74
CA SER A 56 -0.23 28.42 10.97
C SER A 56 -0.86 27.69 9.78
N SER A 57 -0.31 27.85 8.57
CA SER A 57 -0.78 27.19 7.33
C SER A 57 0.00 25.91 6.99
N LEU A 58 1.15 25.73 7.62
CA LEU A 58 2.10 24.63 7.41
C LEU A 58 1.49 23.26 7.70
N TYR A 59 0.72 23.17 8.79
CA TYR A 59 0.13 21.92 9.28
C TYR A 59 -1.04 21.43 8.42
N LEU A 60 -1.92 22.35 8.01
CA LEU A 60 -3.02 22.04 7.10
C LEU A 60 -2.49 21.65 5.71
N PHE A 61 -1.48 22.38 5.23
CA PHE A 61 -0.89 22.11 3.93
C PHE A 61 -0.12 20.78 3.89
N SER A 62 0.70 20.49 4.90
CA SER A 62 1.46 19.23 4.97
C SER A 62 0.54 18.00 5.03
N GLY A 63 -0.57 18.08 5.77
CA GLY A 63 -1.58 17.02 5.83
C GLY A 63 -2.33 16.79 4.51
N ILE A 64 -2.72 17.88 3.83
CA ILE A 64 -3.34 17.79 2.49
C ILE A 64 -2.33 17.23 1.48
N LEU A 65 -1.09 17.69 1.50
CA LEU A 65 -0.04 17.26 0.58
C LEU A 65 0.29 15.77 0.77
N THR A 66 0.48 15.30 2.00
CA THR A 66 0.70 13.86 2.28
C THR A 66 -0.49 13.01 1.85
N THR A 67 -1.72 13.50 2.06
CA THR A 67 -2.93 12.81 1.60
C THR A 67 -2.99 12.69 0.07
N LEU A 68 -2.69 13.78 -0.65
CA LEU A 68 -2.65 13.77 -2.12
C LEU A 68 -1.53 12.87 -2.66
N LEU A 69 -0.36 12.87 -2.02
CA LEU A 69 0.75 11.98 -2.36
C LEU A 69 0.36 10.51 -2.15
N PHE A 70 -0.32 10.19 -1.04
CA PHE A 70 -0.82 8.85 -0.78
C PHE A 70 -1.82 8.39 -1.84
N LEU A 71 -2.86 9.18 -2.11
CA LEU A 71 -3.87 8.87 -3.13
C LEU A 71 -3.24 8.74 -4.52
N GLY A 72 -2.36 9.66 -4.89
CA GLY A 72 -1.62 9.63 -6.15
C GLY A 72 -0.80 8.36 -6.28
N LEU A 73 -0.10 7.96 -5.22
CA LEU A 73 0.67 6.73 -5.21
C LEU A 73 -0.22 5.49 -5.30
N VAL A 74 -1.31 5.40 -4.53
CA VAL A 74 -2.28 4.30 -4.64
C VAL A 74 -2.74 4.16 -6.10
N ILE A 75 -3.14 5.25 -6.74
CA ILE A 75 -3.54 5.25 -8.16
C ILE A 75 -2.39 4.76 -9.06
N LEU A 76 -1.16 5.23 -8.83
CA LEU A 76 0.03 4.77 -9.57
C LEU A 76 0.28 3.27 -9.35
N LEU A 77 0.04 2.72 -8.16
CA LEU A 77 0.19 1.29 -7.88
C LEU A 77 -0.83 0.46 -8.67
N PHE A 78 -2.11 0.87 -8.66
CA PHE A 78 -3.14 0.19 -9.46
C PHE A 78 -2.82 0.27 -10.96
N LYS A 79 -2.27 1.40 -11.43
CA LYS A 79 -1.78 1.53 -12.81
C LYS A 79 -0.58 0.63 -13.08
N PHE A 80 0.40 0.59 -12.20
CA PHE A 80 1.61 -0.23 -12.32
C PHE A 80 1.26 -1.72 -12.41
N VAL A 81 0.42 -2.21 -11.51
CA VAL A 81 -0.10 -3.59 -11.55
C VAL A 81 -0.82 -3.85 -12.88
N ARG A 82 -1.68 -2.94 -13.33
CA ARG A 82 -2.38 -3.06 -14.62
C ARG A 82 -1.40 -3.11 -15.79
N THR A 83 -0.37 -2.26 -15.82
CA THR A 83 0.62 -2.21 -16.90
C THR A 83 1.44 -3.50 -16.93
N LEU A 84 1.93 -3.97 -15.79
CA LEU A 84 2.68 -5.22 -15.70
C LEU A 84 1.84 -6.43 -16.12
N LEU A 85 0.58 -6.50 -15.68
CA LEU A 85 -0.34 -7.54 -16.13
C LEU A 85 -0.57 -7.47 -17.64
N ASN A 86 -0.69 -6.26 -18.22
CA ASN A 86 -0.85 -6.09 -19.67
C ASN A 86 0.38 -6.54 -20.45
N GLU A 87 1.58 -6.12 -20.05
CA GLU A 87 2.83 -6.46 -20.72
C GLU A 87 3.11 -7.96 -20.65
N HIS A 88 2.95 -8.55 -19.46
CA HIS A 88 3.16 -9.98 -19.27
C HIS A 88 2.12 -10.79 -20.06
N TYR A 89 0.85 -10.38 -20.05
CA TYR A 89 -0.18 -11.02 -20.86
C TYR A 89 0.11 -10.94 -22.35
N SER A 90 0.51 -9.77 -22.86
CA SER A 90 0.82 -9.58 -24.27
C SER A 90 1.92 -10.53 -24.76
N LYS A 91 2.82 -10.95 -23.86
CA LYS A 91 3.98 -11.77 -24.20
C LYS A 91 3.79 -13.26 -23.91
N TYR A 92 3.11 -13.62 -22.82
CA TYR A 92 3.07 -15.01 -22.33
C TYR A 92 1.66 -15.62 -22.24
N LYS A 93 0.59 -14.82 -22.43
CA LYS A 93 -0.83 -15.20 -22.34
C LYS A 93 -1.27 -15.91 -21.05
N THR A 94 -0.37 -16.08 -20.09
CA THR A 94 -0.55 -16.77 -18.81
C THR A 94 0.15 -15.96 -17.74
N ILE A 95 -0.34 -16.05 -16.50
CA ILE A 95 0.26 -15.38 -15.34
C ILE A 95 0.44 -16.45 -14.27
N SER A 96 1.65 -16.55 -13.71
CA SER A 96 1.96 -17.49 -12.63
C SER A 96 1.56 -16.94 -11.28
N PHE A 97 1.28 -17.85 -10.34
CA PHE A 97 0.98 -17.49 -8.95
C PHE A 97 2.14 -16.73 -8.29
N GLY A 98 3.38 -17.17 -8.55
CA GLY A 98 4.59 -16.52 -8.04
C GLY A 98 4.74 -15.06 -8.49
N LEU A 99 4.32 -14.74 -9.71
CA LEU A 99 4.36 -13.37 -10.23
C LEU A 99 3.40 -12.44 -9.47
N ILE A 100 2.18 -12.90 -9.18
CA ILE A 100 1.19 -12.14 -8.40
C ILE A 100 1.71 -11.91 -6.98
N THR A 101 2.31 -12.93 -6.36
CA THR A 101 2.93 -12.82 -5.03
C THR A 101 4.10 -11.83 -5.03
N LEU A 102 4.96 -11.88 -6.05
CA LEU A 102 6.07 -10.93 -6.17
C LEU A 102 5.58 -9.50 -6.30
N TYR A 103 4.53 -9.25 -7.08
CA TYR A 103 3.92 -7.92 -7.19
C TYR A 103 3.38 -7.45 -5.85
N MET A 104 2.64 -8.29 -5.14
CA MET A 104 2.13 -7.96 -3.80
C MET A 104 3.26 -7.67 -2.80
N LEU A 105 4.38 -8.39 -2.89
CA LEU A 105 5.54 -8.20 -2.02
C LEU A 105 6.27 -6.88 -2.29
N VAL A 106 6.53 -6.56 -3.56
CA VAL A 106 7.15 -5.26 -3.94
C VAL A 106 6.28 -4.09 -3.49
N LEU A 107 4.96 -4.27 -3.52
CA LEU A 107 3.99 -3.27 -3.09
C LEU A 107 3.79 -3.23 -1.58
N PHE A 108 4.27 -4.22 -0.84
CA PHE A 108 4.05 -4.32 0.59
C PHE A 108 4.63 -3.12 1.34
N VAL A 109 5.94 -2.90 1.18
CA VAL A 109 6.67 -1.89 1.95
C VAL A 109 6.20 -0.45 1.66
N PRO A 110 6.07 0.00 0.40
CA PRO A 110 5.64 1.37 0.12
C PRO A 110 4.24 1.66 0.65
N LEU A 111 3.33 0.70 0.50
CA LEU A 111 1.92 0.88 0.84
C LEU A 111 1.72 0.92 2.36
N GLN A 112 2.49 0.14 3.14
CA GLN A 112 2.52 0.24 4.61
C GLN A 112 3.01 1.60 5.08
N ASN A 113 4.18 2.03 4.59
CA ASN A 113 4.81 3.29 4.98
C ASN A 113 3.93 4.50 4.65
N LEU A 114 3.26 4.48 3.50
CA LEU A 114 2.47 5.61 3.04
C LEU A 114 1.06 5.63 3.62
N GLY A 115 0.45 4.47 3.89
CA GLY A 115 -0.83 4.45 4.60
C GLY A 115 -0.68 4.85 6.07
N PHE A 116 0.50 4.63 6.66
CA PHE A 116 0.85 5.27 7.91
C PHE A 116 0.86 6.81 7.81
N LEU A 117 1.59 7.37 6.83
CA LEU A 117 1.61 8.81 6.58
C LEU A 117 0.22 9.42 6.37
N PHE A 118 -0.65 8.73 5.63
CA PHE A 118 -2.03 9.16 5.40
C PHE A 118 -2.85 9.21 6.70
N LEU A 119 -2.79 8.17 7.53
CA LEU A 119 -3.58 8.13 8.76
C LEU A 119 -3.06 9.12 9.79
N TRP A 120 -1.74 9.23 9.91
CA TRP A 120 -1.10 10.24 10.74
C TRP A 120 -1.51 11.66 10.33
N ALA A 121 -1.52 11.96 9.03
CA ALA A 121 -2.00 13.25 8.51
C ALA A 121 -3.49 13.51 8.79
N SER A 122 -4.31 12.46 8.97
CA SER A 122 -5.77 12.57 9.10
C SER A 122 -6.30 12.65 10.53
N ILE A 123 -5.60 12.09 11.52
CA ILE A 123 -6.18 11.86 12.87
C ILE A 123 -5.96 13.04 13.84
N GLN A 124 -4.85 13.75 13.71
CA GLN A 124 -4.52 15.06 14.34
C GLN A 124 -3.01 15.10 14.36
N TYR A 125 -2.43 16.06 13.63
CA TYR A 125 -0.99 16.28 13.59
C TYR A 125 -0.46 16.50 15.02
N LYS A 126 0.39 15.59 15.51
CA LYS A 126 0.98 15.65 16.86
C LYS A 126 2.47 15.28 16.80
N PRO A 127 3.34 16.00 17.54
CA PRO A 127 4.78 15.82 17.43
C PRO A 127 5.30 14.52 18.08
N ASP A 128 6.26 13.95 17.37
CA ASP A 128 7.37 13.07 17.77
C ASP A 128 7.11 11.63 18.27
N ALA A 129 6.28 11.40 19.29
CA ALA A 129 6.19 10.04 19.91
C ALA A 129 4.89 9.28 19.59
N GLN A 130 3.82 9.98 19.23
CA GLN A 130 2.54 9.37 18.87
C GLN A 130 2.52 8.78 17.45
N ILE A 131 3.47 9.18 16.60
CA ILE A 131 3.78 8.60 15.29
C ILE A 131 3.90 7.06 15.39
N LEU A 132 4.59 6.55 16.42
CA LEU A 132 4.75 5.11 16.63
C LEU A 132 3.42 4.42 16.99
N PHE A 133 2.57 5.04 17.79
CA PHE A 133 1.27 4.46 18.16
C PHE A 133 0.23 4.56 17.04
N ASP A 134 0.23 5.64 16.27
CA ASP A 134 -0.63 5.83 15.11
C ASP A 134 -0.27 4.85 13.98
N SER A 135 1.00 4.41 13.91
CA SER A 135 1.43 3.36 12.99
C SER A 135 0.83 2.00 13.30
N LEU A 136 0.53 1.69 14.57
CA LEU A 136 -0.18 0.46 14.92
C LEU A 136 -1.65 0.48 14.45
N VAL A 137 -2.25 1.68 14.39
CA VAL A 137 -3.62 1.89 13.91
C VAL A 137 -3.70 1.88 12.38
N SER A 138 -2.60 2.20 11.68
CA SER A 138 -2.59 2.32 10.23
C SER A 138 -2.36 1.03 9.45
N PHE A 139 -1.61 0.10 10.02
CA PHE A 139 -1.30 -1.18 9.38
C PHE A 139 -2.53 -2.07 9.10
N PRO A 140 -3.60 -2.06 9.92
CA PRO A 140 -4.85 -2.73 9.55
C PRO A 140 -5.54 -2.09 8.32
N VAL A 141 -5.46 -0.76 8.18
CA VAL A 141 -6.12 -0.01 7.10
C VAL A 141 -5.42 -0.22 5.75
N THR A 142 -4.08 -0.21 5.73
CA THR A 142 -3.27 -0.58 4.55
C THR A 142 -3.51 -2.03 4.13
N GLY A 143 -3.76 -2.91 5.09
CA GLY A 143 -4.17 -4.28 4.86
C GLY A 143 -5.38 -4.37 3.92
N PHE A 144 -6.41 -3.54 4.12
CA PHE A 144 -7.59 -3.56 3.26
C PHE A 144 -7.25 -3.20 1.81
N VAL A 145 -6.21 -2.41 1.56
CA VAL A 145 -5.76 -2.10 0.20
C VAL A 145 -5.23 -3.35 -0.50
N PHE A 146 -4.52 -4.25 0.19
CA PHE A 146 -4.08 -5.54 -0.39
C PHE A 146 -5.25 -6.45 -0.72
N LEU A 147 -6.28 -6.46 0.12
CA LEU A 147 -7.51 -7.22 -0.14
C LEU A 147 -8.23 -6.71 -1.39
N HIS A 148 -8.37 -5.38 -1.53
CA HIS A 148 -8.96 -4.76 -2.73
C HIS A 148 -8.09 -4.94 -3.97
N LEU A 149 -6.77 -4.84 -3.84
CA LEU A 149 -5.84 -5.07 -4.93
C LEU A 149 -5.90 -6.52 -5.41
N GLY A 150 -6.01 -7.48 -4.50
CA GLY A 150 -6.18 -8.91 -4.83
C GLY A 150 -7.48 -9.17 -5.59
N GLY A 151 -8.59 -8.58 -5.11
CA GLY A 151 -9.87 -8.61 -5.83
C GLY A 151 -9.80 -7.94 -7.21
N TYR A 152 -9.07 -6.83 -7.33
CA TYR A 152 -8.87 -6.14 -8.60
C TYR A 152 -8.03 -6.96 -9.59
N ILE A 153 -7.00 -7.66 -9.12
CA ILE A 153 -6.21 -8.59 -9.94
C ILE A 153 -7.11 -9.70 -10.47
N ASP A 154 -7.90 -10.35 -9.61
CA ASP A 154 -8.84 -11.39 -10.03
C ASP A 154 -9.88 -10.86 -11.03
N TYR A 155 -10.39 -9.65 -10.82
CA TYR A 155 -11.30 -9.00 -11.76
C TYR A 155 -10.64 -8.81 -13.14
N GLN A 156 -9.39 -8.32 -13.18
CA GLN A 156 -8.66 -8.11 -14.43
C GLN A 156 -8.35 -9.43 -15.15
N LEU A 157 -8.04 -10.49 -14.40
CA LEU A 157 -7.79 -11.83 -14.95
C LEU A 157 -9.08 -12.45 -15.53
N LYS A 158 -10.19 -12.38 -14.79
CA LYS A 158 -11.50 -12.91 -15.22
C LYS A 158 -12.06 -12.17 -16.43
N LYS A 159 -11.93 -10.84 -16.47
CA LYS A 159 -12.37 -10.03 -17.62
C LYS A 159 -11.70 -10.45 -18.93
N ARG A 160 -10.52 -11.08 -18.84
CA ARG A 160 -9.69 -11.46 -19.99
C ARG A 160 -9.66 -12.96 -20.24
N THR A 161 -10.46 -13.74 -19.50
CA THR A 161 -10.51 -15.21 -19.64
C THR A 161 -9.14 -15.86 -19.44
N ILE A 162 -8.31 -15.30 -18.52
CA ILE A 162 -6.95 -15.76 -18.29
C ILE A 162 -6.94 -16.89 -17.27
N ASP A 163 -6.41 -18.04 -17.64
CA ASP A 163 -6.10 -19.14 -16.73
C ASP A 163 -4.79 -18.87 -15.98
N VAL A 164 -4.84 -19.01 -14.66
CA VAL A 164 -3.69 -18.84 -13.78
C VAL A 164 -3.11 -20.22 -13.50
N TYR A 165 -1.92 -20.50 -14.00
CA TYR A 165 -1.23 -21.78 -13.77
C TYR A 165 -0.54 -21.78 -12.39
N GLN A 166 -0.26 -22.98 -11.86
CA GLN A 166 0.40 -23.16 -10.55
C GLN A 166 1.89 -22.84 -10.65
#